data_AF-A0A642C6E8-F1
#
_entry.id   AF-A0A642C6E8-F1
#
_cell.length_a   1.000
_cell.length_b   1.000
_cell.length_c   1.000
_cell.angle_alpha   90.00
_cell.angle_beta   90.00
_cell.angle_gamma   90.00
#
_symmetry.space_group_name_H-M   'P 1'
#
loop_
_entity.id
_entity.type
_entity.pdbx_description
1 polymer ?
#
loop_
_entity_poly.entity_id
_entity_poly.type
_entity_poly.pdbx_seq_one_letter_code
_entity_poly.pdbx_strand_id
1 'polypeptide(L)'
;MKYSHLTYYLLAILCMMATSCVSDGVMGDCPIDNNDQAVLIEGGKVNFALTFPTSSTRGINGSSEGLASERTINDVQVYTFVGGKFVEKVKYILISGTNGDATHFVEGKLTETYMTGTAMDFVVMVNTESKGVQSPTMTKGNSKADLYKQLVYSYEGKNWSTNIPMWGEGTIASIQSGEYNIGELTLQR
;
A
#
# COMPACT_ATOMS: atom_id res chain seq x y z
N MET A 1 73.27 21.60 -14.35
CA MET A 1 71.97 21.07 -14.84
C MET A 1 71.85 19.66 -14.29
N LYS A 2 71.17 19.41 -13.16
CA LYS A 2 69.72 19.27 -12.97
C LYS A 2 69.06 18.31 -13.98
N TYR A 3 68.70 17.13 -13.47
CA TYR A 3 67.54 16.24 -13.72
C TYR A 3 68.01 14.79 -13.50
N SER A 4 67.36 13.92 -12.73
CA SER A 4 66.21 14.03 -11.83
C SER A 4 66.16 12.74 -11.00
N HIS A 5 65.73 12.85 -9.74
CA HIS A 5 65.53 11.78 -8.74
C HIS A 5 64.47 10.71 -9.11
N LEU A 6 64.17 10.50 -10.39
CA LEU A 6 63.02 9.71 -10.84
C LEU A 6 63.32 8.23 -11.14
N THR A 7 64.59 7.80 -11.12
CA THR A 7 64.99 6.41 -11.40
C THR A 7 65.12 5.53 -10.15
N TYR A 8 65.22 6.11 -8.95
CA TYR A 8 65.42 5.34 -7.71
C TYR A 8 64.13 4.91 -7.01
N TYR A 9 63.00 5.57 -7.27
CA TYR A 9 61.73 5.23 -6.62
C TYR A 9 60.97 4.08 -7.31
N LEU A 10 61.26 3.77 -8.57
CA LEU A 10 60.54 2.72 -9.30
C LEU A 10 61.09 1.31 -9.03
N LEU A 11 62.33 1.18 -8.55
CA LEU A 11 62.99 -0.11 -8.32
C LEU A 11 62.67 -0.74 -6.95
N ALA A 12 62.01 0.00 -6.05
CA ALA A 12 61.63 -0.48 -4.72
C ALA A 12 60.25 -1.16 -4.64
N ILE A 13 59.45 -1.12 -5.71
CA ILE A 13 58.05 -1.60 -5.69
C ILE A 13 57.87 -2.92 -6.46
N LEU A 14 58.88 -3.39 -7.19
CA LEU A 14 58.71 -4.52 -8.08
C LEU A 14 59.88 -5.50 -7.97
N CYS A 15 59.86 -6.33 -6.92
CA CYS A 15 60.24 -7.74 -7.00
C CYS A 15 60.37 -8.37 -5.61
N MET A 16 59.50 -9.36 -5.38
CA MET A 16 59.83 -10.62 -4.72
C MET A 16 59.93 -10.62 -3.18
N MET A 17 59.45 -11.62 -2.44
CA MET A 17 58.46 -12.71 -2.58
C MET A 17 58.70 -13.54 -1.31
N ALA A 18 57.64 -14.18 -0.81
CA ALA A 18 57.68 -15.43 -0.05
C ALA A 18 58.58 -15.52 1.20
N THR A 19 57.98 -15.60 2.38
CA THR A 19 57.85 -16.85 3.16
C THR A 19 57.44 -16.52 4.59
N SER A 20 56.30 -17.05 5.04
CA SER A 20 56.25 -17.86 6.26
C SER A 20 54.82 -18.37 6.46
N CYS A 21 54.71 -19.69 6.35
CA CYS A 21 53.54 -20.42 6.80
C CYS A 21 53.44 -20.30 8.33
N VAL A 22 52.27 -19.89 8.81
CA VAL A 22 51.67 -20.51 10.00
C VAL A 22 50.22 -20.75 9.67
N SER A 23 49.91 -22.03 9.49
CA SER A 23 48.59 -22.60 9.68
C SER A 23 48.34 -22.60 11.19
N ASP A 24 47.45 -21.75 11.68
CA ASP A 24 46.43 -22.15 12.66
C ASP A 24 45.39 -21.03 12.80
N GLY A 25 44.13 -21.42 12.95
CA GLY A 25 43.00 -20.50 13.03
C GLY A 25 42.21 -20.48 11.74
N VAL A 26 41.46 -21.57 11.51
CA VAL A 26 40.14 -21.59 10.87
C VAL A 26 39.78 -20.26 10.20
N MET A 27 39.92 -20.17 8.87
CA MET A 27 39.06 -19.27 8.10
C MET A 27 37.65 -19.74 8.42
N GLY A 28 37.05 -19.15 9.46
CA GLY A 28 35.62 -19.23 9.62
C GLY A 28 35.09 -18.78 8.28
N ASP A 29 34.39 -19.68 7.60
CA ASP A 29 33.49 -19.33 6.51
C ASP A 29 32.91 -18.00 6.94
N CYS A 30 33.25 -16.92 6.23
CA CYS A 30 32.38 -15.77 6.30
C CYS A 30 31.03 -16.37 5.94
N PRO A 31 30.05 -16.42 6.86
CA PRO A 31 28.72 -16.58 6.38
C PRO A 31 28.61 -15.39 5.45
N ILE A 32 28.45 -15.65 4.16
CA ILE A 32 27.49 -14.85 3.43
C ILE A 32 26.24 -15.08 4.26
N ASP A 33 26.07 -14.23 5.29
CA ASP A 33 24.79 -13.94 5.84
C ASP A 33 24.05 -13.41 4.62
N ASN A 34 23.42 -14.34 3.90
CA ASN A 34 22.10 -14.13 3.36
C ASN A 34 21.18 -13.87 4.57
N ASN A 35 21.50 -12.85 5.36
CA ASN A 35 20.47 -12.06 5.96
C ASN A 35 19.82 -11.42 4.74
N ASP A 36 18.79 -12.10 4.24
CA ASP A 36 17.54 -11.43 3.94
C ASP A 36 17.23 -10.53 5.14
N GLN A 37 17.93 -9.39 5.24
CA GLN A 37 17.60 -8.36 6.20
C GLN A 37 16.19 -7.98 5.81
N ALA A 38 15.23 -8.41 6.62
CA ALA A 38 13.82 -8.14 6.38
C ALA A 38 13.68 -6.64 6.15
N VAL A 39 13.53 -6.24 4.89
CA VAL A 39 13.46 -4.83 4.53
C VAL A 39 12.15 -4.33 5.10
N LEU A 40 12.24 -3.36 6.00
CA LEU A 40 11.06 -2.77 6.62
C LEU A 40 10.56 -1.59 5.78
N ILE A 41 9.24 -1.49 5.69
CA ILE A 41 8.53 -0.38 5.07
C ILE A 41 8.01 0.49 6.20
N GLU A 42 8.62 1.67 6.35
CA GLU A 42 8.12 2.72 7.22
C GLU A 42 7.34 3.73 6.36
N GLY A 43 6.05 3.89 6.65
CA GLY A 43 5.26 4.92 5.95
C GLY A 43 4.84 4.55 4.52
N GLY A 44 4.49 3.29 4.26
CA GLY A 44 4.13 2.80 2.93
C GLY A 44 3.01 3.60 2.27
N LYS A 45 3.20 4.03 1.03
CA LYS A 45 2.19 4.77 0.24
C LYS A 45 1.30 3.77 -0.48
N VAL A 46 -0.02 3.95 -0.40
CA VAL A 46 -1.00 3.13 -1.10
C VAL A 46 -1.79 3.99 -2.08
N ASN A 47 -2.14 3.43 -3.23
CA ASN A 47 -2.97 4.07 -4.25
C ASN A 47 -3.98 3.05 -4.78
N PHE A 48 -5.27 3.38 -4.71
CA PHE A 48 -6.33 2.54 -5.23
C PHE A 48 -7.03 3.19 -6.42
N ALA A 49 -7.08 2.49 -7.54
CA ALA A 49 -8.02 2.80 -8.61
C ALA A 49 -9.40 2.22 -8.24
N LEU A 50 -10.38 3.11 -8.07
CA LEU A 50 -11.76 2.78 -7.73
C LEU A 50 -12.63 2.84 -8.97
N THR A 51 -13.28 1.73 -9.30
CA THR A 51 -14.31 1.69 -10.35
C THR A 51 -15.70 1.59 -9.73
N PHE A 52 -16.71 2.11 -10.42
CA PHE A 52 -18.10 2.08 -9.93
C PHE A 52 -18.85 0.83 -10.42
N PRO A 53 -19.89 0.40 -9.71
CA PRO A 53 -20.68 -0.76 -10.12
C PRO A 53 -21.45 -0.48 -11.42
N THR A 54 -21.26 -1.36 -12.40
CA THR A 54 -21.81 -1.27 -13.78
C THR A 54 -23.14 -2.01 -13.97
N SER A 55 -23.60 -2.73 -12.95
CA SER A 55 -24.88 -3.43 -12.95
C SER A 55 -26.01 -2.52 -12.47
N SER A 56 -27.02 -2.39 -13.33
CA SER A 56 -28.26 -1.68 -13.02
C SER A 56 -29.11 -2.49 -12.04
N THR A 57 -29.43 -1.93 -10.88
CA THR A 57 -30.46 -2.49 -9.99
C THR A 57 -31.88 -2.33 -10.56
N ARG A 58 -32.03 -1.69 -11.75
CA ARG A 58 -33.32 -1.38 -12.38
C ARG A 58 -33.89 -2.48 -13.29
N GLY A 59 -33.31 -3.69 -13.30
CA GLY A 59 -33.91 -4.85 -14.00
C GLY A 59 -33.98 -4.75 -15.53
N ILE A 60 -33.20 -3.86 -16.16
CA ILE A 60 -33.08 -3.78 -17.61
C ILE A 60 -31.83 -4.57 -18.02
N ASN A 61 -31.98 -5.52 -18.95
CA ASN A 61 -30.87 -6.25 -19.54
C ASN A 61 -29.96 -5.27 -20.30
N GLY A 62 -28.80 -4.94 -19.70
CA GLY A 62 -27.76 -4.11 -20.28
C GLY A 62 -26.82 -3.57 -19.20
N SER A 63 -25.52 -3.48 -19.50
CA SER A 63 -24.55 -2.78 -18.66
C SER A 63 -24.85 -1.28 -18.71
N SER A 64 -24.98 -0.64 -17.55
CA SER A 64 -25.18 0.80 -17.44
C SER A 64 -24.32 1.33 -16.31
N GLU A 65 -23.52 2.35 -16.61
CA GLU A 65 -22.67 3.04 -15.64
C GLU A 65 -23.46 3.84 -14.58
N GLY A 66 -24.80 3.79 -14.63
CA GLY A 66 -25.67 4.65 -13.84
C GLY A 66 -25.58 6.12 -14.27
N LEU A 67 -26.17 7.00 -13.47
CA LEU A 67 -26.06 8.44 -13.66
C LEU A 67 -24.68 8.93 -13.20
N ALA A 68 -24.14 9.96 -13.87
CA ALA A 68 -22.88 10.59 -13.45
C ALA A 68 -22.93 11.10 -11.99
N SER A 69 -24.11 11.51 -11.53
CA SER A 69 -24.33 11.92 -10.14
C SER A 69 -24.10 10.79 -9.12
N GLU A 70 -24.29 9.54 -9.51
CA GLU A 70 -24.05 8.36 -8.66
C GLU A 70 -22.56 8.04 -8.52
N ARG A 71 -21.71 8.59 -9.40
CA ARG A 71 -20.26 8.40 -9.43
C ARG A 71 -19.51 9.59 -8.82
N THR A 72 -19.92 9.95 -7.61
CA THR A 72 -19.35 11.08 -6.86
C THR A 72 -18.76 10.56 -5.55
N ILE A 73 -17.60 11.09 -5.16
CA ILE A 73 -16.88 10.69 -3.93
C ILE A 73 -16.49 11.96 -3.17
N ASN A 74 -16.97 12.06 -1.93
CA ASN A 74 -16.75 13.21 -1.04
C ASN A 74 -15.90 12.87 0.18
N ASP A 75 -16.04 11.66 0.73
CA ASP A 75 -15.21 11.15 1.82
C ASP A 75 -14.81 9.70 1.57
N VAL A 76 -13.68 9.29 2.12
CA VAL A 76 -13.16 7.93 2.01
C VAL A 76 -12.53 7.48 3.32
N GLN A 77 -12.79 6.23 3.69
CA GLN A 77 -12.15 5.53 4.79
C GLN A 77 -11.55 4.23 4.26
N VAL A 78 -10.29 3.94 4.61
CA VAL A 78 -9.61 2.71 4.17
C VAL A 78 -9.08 1.95 5.38
N TYR A 79 -9.50 0.69 5.50
CA TYR A 79 -9.14 -0.21 6.59
C TYR A 79 -8.27 -1.34 6.06
N THR A 80 -7.10 -1.55 6.65
CA THR A 80 -6.11 -2.52 6.18
C THR A 80 -6.07 -3.75 7.07
N PHE A 81 -5.90 -4.92 6.45
CA PHE A 81 -5.88 -6.23 7.10
C PHE A 81 -4.69 -7.06 6.61
N VAL A 82 -4.04 -7.76 7.53
CA VAL A 82 -2.98 -8.75 7.24
C VAL A 82 -3.44 -10.08 7.81
N GLY A 83 -3.43 -11.14 7.00
CA GLY A 83 -3.93 -12.46 7.44
C GLY A 83 -5.38 -12.43 7.94
N GLY A 84 -6.22 -11.58 7.34
CA GLY A 84 -7.62 -11.40 7.74
C GLY A 84 -7.84 -10.62 9.05
N LYS A 85 -6.79 -10.00 9.59
CA LYS A 85 -6.81 -9.26 10.87
C LYS A 85 -6.50 -7.79 10.64
N PHE A 86 -7.33 -6.91 11.20
CA PHE A 86 -7.17 -5.47 11.10
C PHE A 86 -5.83 -5.05 11.71
N VAL A 87 -5.07 -4.26 10.97
CA VAL A 87 -3.77 -3.73 11.41
C VAL A 87 -3.80 -2.23 11.60
N GLU A 88 -4.41 -1.47 10.69
CA GLU A 88 -4.57 -0.03 10.84
C GLU A 88 -5.61 0.56 9.87
N LYS A 89 -6.05 1.80 10.14
CA LYS A 89 -6.78 2.64 9.19
C LYS A 89 -5.78 3.54 8.48
N VAL A 90 -5.75 3.48 7.15
CA VAL A 90 -4.86 4.31 6.31
C VAL A 90 -5.11 5.79 6.58
N LYS A 91 -4.04 6.59 6.62
CA LYS A 91 -4.07 8.03 6.92
C LYS A 91 -3.69 8.87 5.71
N TYR A 92 -3.88 10.19 5.83
CA TYR A 92 -3.52 11.19 4.83
C TYR A 92 -4.18 10.90 3.47
N ILE A 93 -5.48 10.65 3.49
CA ILE A 93 -6.23 10.28 2.30
C ILE A 93 -6.33 11.48 1.35
N LEU A 94 -6.01 11.26 0.08
CA LEU A 94 -6.25 12.17 -1.03
C LEU A 94 -7.17 11.48 -2.04
N ILE A 95 -8.20 12.18 -2.48
CA ILE A 95 -9.15 11.72 -3.50
C ILE A 95 -8.86 12.49 -4.77
N SER A 96 -8.70 11.80 -5.89
CA SER A 96 -8.55 12.40 -7.21
C SER A 96 -9.49 11.76 -8.24
N GLY A 97 -9.70 12.46 -9.35
CA GLY A 97 -10.76 12.17 -10.32
C GLY A 97 -11.84 13.26 -10.33
N THR A 98 -12.59 13.34 -11.42
CA THR A 98 -13.70 14.29 -11.58
C THR A 98 -15.01 13.58 -11.26
N ASN A 99 -15.91 14.27 -10.55
CA ASN A 99 -17.26 13.78 -10.32
C ASN A 99 -17.94 13.34 -11.62
N GLY A 100 -18.38 12.08 -11.66
CA GLY A 100 -18.97 11.48 -12.86
C GLY A 100 -18.00 10.63 -13.69
N ASP A 101 -16.69 10.64 -13.39
CA ASP A 101 -15.73 9.77 -14.05
C ASP A 101 -16.02 8.29 -13.76
N ALA A 102 -15.61 7.40 -14.67
CA ALA A 102 -15.75 5.96 -14.48
C ALA A 102 -14.77 5.42 -13.41
N THR A 103 -13.68 6.15 -13.17
CA THR A 103 -12.62 5.78 -12.25
C THR A 103 -12.21 6.99 -11.41
N HIS A 104 -12.05 6.76 -10.11
CA HIS A 104 -11.41 7.71 -9.18
C HIS A 104 -10.16 7.06 -8.59
N PHE A 105 -9.24 7.86 -8.06
CA PHE A 105 -8.10 7.34 -7.33
C PHE A 105 -8.12 7.79 -5.88
N VAL A 106 -7.72 6.88 -4.99
CA VAL A 106 -7.56 7.15 -3.57
C VAL A 106 -6.13 6.85 -3.18
N GLU A 107 -5.42 7.89 -2.80
CA GLU A 107 -4.07 7.78 -2.25
C GLU A 107 -4.12 7.86 -0.72
N GLY A 108 -3.18 7.19 -0.07
CA GLY A 108 -3.03 7.23 1.37
C GLY A 108 -1.69 6.70 1.84
N LYS A 109 -1.49 6.72 3.15
CA LYS A 109 -0.25 6.30 3.79
C LYS A 109 -0.53 5.37 4.98
N LEU A 110 0.14 4.22 4.98
CA LEU A 110 0.29 3.33 6.14
C LEU A 110 1.21 4.03 7.15
N THR A 111 0.86 3.98 8.42
CA THR A 111 1.60 4.67 9.49
C THR A 111 2.43 3.74 10.34
N GLU A 112 2.13 2.44 10.30
CA GLU A 112 2.90 1.41 10.98
C GLU A 112 4.03 0.89 10.08
N THR A 113 4.88 0.05 10.66
CA THR A 113 5.99 -0.60 9.97
C THR A 113 5.65 -2.03 9.59
N TYR A 114 5.98 -2.44 8.37
CA TYR A 114 5.70 -3.78 7.87
C TYR A 114 6.91 -4.35 7.12
N MET A 115 6.98 -5.67 7.01
CA MET A 115 7.98 -6.30 6.14
C MET A 115 7.62 -6.07 4.68
N THR A 116 8.59 -5.71 3.85
CA THR A 116 8.49 -5.78 2.40
C THR A 116 8.03 -7.18 1.98
N GLY A 117 7.13 -7.24 1.00
CA GLY A 117 6.53 -8.51 0.57
C GLY A 117 5.25 -8.89 1.32
N THR A 118 4.85 -8.14 2.35
CA THR A 118 3.61 -8.44 3.09
C THR A 118 2.40 -8.27 2.18
N ALA A 119 1.58 -9.31 2.07
CA ALA A 119 0.27 -9.23 1.43
C ALA A 119 -0.73 -8.54 2.35
N MET A 120 -1.49 -7.58 1.81
CA MET A 120 -2.45 -6.79 2.56
C MET A 120 -3.78 -6.70 1.84
N ASP A 121 -4.85 -6.90 2.59
CA ASP A 121 -6.21 -6.63 2.14
C ASP A 121 -6.64 -5.25 2.62
N PHE A 122 -7.48 -4.60 1.82
CA PHE A 122 -8.00 -3.27 2.08
C PHE A 122 -9.50 -3.28 1.86
N VAL A 123 -10.22 -2.72 2.83
CA VAL A 123 -11.63 -2.37 2.68
C VAL A 123 -11.70 -0.86 2.50
N VAL A 124 -12.08 -0.42 1.31
CA VAL A 124 -12.28 1.01 0.99
C VAL A 124 -13.77 1.30 1.07
N MET A 125 -14.14 2.29 1.86
CA MET A 125 -15.50 2.76 1.99
C MET A 125 -15.56 4.23 1.62
N VAL A 126 -16.52 4.61 0.79
CA VAL A 126 -16.67 5.95 0.26
C VAL A 126 -18.03 6.53 0.61
N ASN A 127 -18.11 7.85 0.76
CA ASN A 127 -19.32 8.61 1.10
C ASN A 127 -20.06 8.12 2.36
N THR A 128 -19.31 7.64 3.33
CA THR A 128 -19.86 7.09 4.56
C THR A 128 -20.18 8.22 5.54
N GLU A 129 -19.16 8.98 5.94
CA GLU A 129 -19.30 10.01 6.97
C GLU A 129 -20.20 11.14 6.49
N SER A 130 -20.09 11.56 5.22
CA SER A 130 -20.96 12.60 4.64
C SER A 130 -22.42 12.20 4.52
N LYS A 131 -22.72 10.90 4.57
CA LYS A 131 -24.08 10.36 4.64
C LYS A 131 -24.44 9.85 6.03
N GLY A 132 -23.69 10.25 7.05
CA GLY A 132 -23.95 9.97 8.46
C GLY A 132 -23.86 8.49 8.82
N VAL A 133 -23.10 7.70 8.06
CA VAL A 133 -22.63 6.39 8.51
C VAL A 133 -21.54 6.66 9.55
N GLN A 134 -21.75 6.16 10.77
CA GLN A 134 -20.75 6.34 11.83
C GLN A 134 -19.47 5.57 11.46
N SER A 135 -18.32 6.23 11.62
CA SER A 135 -17.02 5.61 11.36
C SER A 135 -16.80 4.42 12.29
N PRO A 136 -16.54 3.21 11.76
CA PRO A 136 -16.28 2.05 12.59
C PRO A 136 -15.08 2.24 13.52
N THR A 137 -15.25 1.79 14.76
CA THR A 137 -14.19 1.77 15.77
C THR A 137 -13.53 0.40 15.75
N MET A 138 -12.39 0.31 15.07
CA MET A 138 -11.64 -0.94 14.88
C MET A 138 -10.42 -0.99 15.81
N THR A 139 -10.19 -2.17 16.40
CA THR A 139 -9.01 -2.47 17.22
C THR A 139 -8.14 -3.51 16.50
N LYS A 140 -6.80 -3.40 16.63
CA LYS A 140 -5.86 -4.37 16.04
C LYS A 140 -6.29 -5.81 16.37
N GLY A 141 -6.33 -6.68 15.36
CA GLY A 141 -6.78 -8.06 15.50
C GLY A 141 -8.27 -8.32 15.23
N ASN A 142 -9.11 -7.28 15.10
CA ASN A 142 -10.49 -7.46 14.65
C ASN A 142 -10.55 -8.01 13.21
N SER A 143 -11.62 -8.74 12.89
CA SER A 143 -11.86 -9.29 11.54
C SER A 143 -12.60 -8.31 10.64
N LYS A 144 -12.63 -8.56 9.32
CA LYS A 144 -13.52 -7.83 8.39
C LYS A 144 -14.99 -7.97 8.81
N ALA A 145 -15.40 -9.12 9.34
CA ALA A 145 -16.75 -9.30 9.85
C ALA A 145 -17.07 -8.36 11.03
N ASP A 146 -16.09 -8.03 11.86
CA ASP A 146 -16.27 -7.07 12.97
C ASP A 146 -16.37 -5.62 12.47
N LEU A 147 -15.73 -5.30 11.34
CA LEU A 147 -15.94 -4.05 10.61
C LEU A 147 -17.39 -3.97 10.11
N TYR A 148 -17.84 -5.00 9.38
CA TYR A 148 -19.16 -5.00 8.73
C TYR A 148 -20.32 -4.94 9.72
N LYS A 149 -20.20 -5.54 10.91
CA LYS A 149 -21.20 -5.42 11.98
C LYS A 149 -21.43 -3.99 12.46
N GLN A 150 -20.47 -3.08 12.25
CA GLN A 150 -20.56 -1.68 12.68
C GLN A 150 -21.13 -0.75 11.60
N LEU A 151 -21.31 -1.24 10.35
CA LEU A 151 -21.83 -0.46 9.23
C LEU A 151 -23.35 -0.40 9.26
N VAL A 152 -23.90 0.33 10.22
CA VAL A 152 -25.34 0.53 10.39
C VAL A 152 -25.68 1.99 10.10
N TYR A 153 -26.65 2.23 9.21
CA TYR A 153 -27.14 3.57 8.91
C TYR A 153 -28.61 3.57 8.51
N SER A 154 -29.26 4.73 8.62
CA SER A 154 -30.65 4.93 8.20
C SER A 154 -30.73 5.54 6.80
N TYR A 155 -31.68 5.05 6.00
CA TYR A 155 -32.01 5.59 4.68
C TYR A 155 -32.95 6.80 4.71
N GLU A 156 -33.57 7.08 5.86
CA GLU A 156 -34.62 8.09 5.95
C GLU A 156 -34.09 9.53 5.88
N GLY A 157 -34.83 10.40 5.19
CA GLY A 157 -34.61 11.85 5.23
C GLY A 157 -33.34 12.35 4.53
N LYS A 158 -32.68 11.52 3.70
CA LYS A 158 -31.47 11.90 2.97
C LYS A 158 -31.65 11.81 1.46
N ASN A 159 -30.93 12.66 0.74
CA ASN A 159 -30.83 12.55 -0.71
C ASN A 159 -29.82 11.44 -1.07
N TRP A 160 -30.26 10.45 -1.84
CA TRP A 160 -29.45 9.31 -2.30
C TRP A 160 -29.09 9.39 -3.80
N SER A 161 -29.25 10.55 -4.45
CA SER A 161 -28.90 10.73 -5.87
C SER A 161 -27.44 11.08 -6.13
N THR A 162 -26.71 11.48 -5.08
CA THR A 162 -25.27 11.84 -5.08
C THR A 162 -24.58 11.39 -3.81
N ASN A 163 -23.26 11.24 -3.86
CA ASN A 163 -22.39 10.80 -2.77
C ASN A 163 -22.96 9.53 -2.09
N ILE A 164 -23.31 8.52 -2.89
CA ILE A 164 -23.94 7.30 -2.36
C ILE A 164 -22.88 6.53 -1.56
N PRO A 165 -23.19 6.07 -0.32
CA PRO A 165 -22.26 5.22 0.42
C PRO A 165 -21.96 3.98 -0.39
N MET A 166 -20.69 3.68 -0.59
CA MET A 166 -20.25 2.49 -1.32
C MET A 166 -19.03 1.90 -0.63
N TRP A 167 -18.75 0.63 -0.91
CA TRP A 167 -17.57 -0.05 -0.38
C TRP A 167 -16.99 -1.04 -1.39
N GLY A 168 -15.73 -1.38 -1.24
CA GLY A 168 -15.10 -2.43 -2.02
C GLY A 168 -13.88 -2.98 -1.31
N GLU A 169 -13.49 -4.19 -1.72
CA GLU A 169 -12.28 -4.85 -1.24
C GLU A 169 -11.23 -4.90 -2.34
N GLY A 170 -10.00 -4.58 -1.98
CA GLY A 170 -8.82 -4.72 -2.84
C GLY A 170 -7.69 -5.40 -2.08
N THR A 171 -6.80 -6.07 -2.79
CA THR A 171 -5.63 -6.72 -2.21
C THR A 171 -4.38 -6.20 -2.89
N ILE A 172 -3.37 -5.87 -2.10
CA ILE A 172 -2.01 -5.63 -2.59
C ILE A 172 -1.18 -6.83 -2.16
N ALA A 173 -0.79 -7.66 -3.13
CA ALA A 173 -0.16 -8.95 -2.86
C ALA A 173 1.21 -8.84 -2.19
N SER A 174 1.91 -7.71 -2.35
CA SER A 174 3.26 -7.52 -1.88
C SER A 174 3.54 -6.02 -1.76
N ILE A 175 3.51 -5.49 -0.54
CA ILE A 175 3.88 -4.08 -0.34
C ILE A 175 5.40 -3.88 -0.46
N GLN A 176 5.80 -2.74 -1.01
CA GLN A 176 7.18 -2.35 -1.30
C GLN A 176 7.50 -0.95 -0.72
N SER A 177 8.77 -0.72 -0.41
CA SER A 177 9.28 0.58 0.02
C SER A 177 9.59 1.49 -1.18
N GLY A 178 9.50 2.81 -0.99
CA GLY A 178 9.91 3.80 -1.99
C GLY A 178 8.93 4.05 -3.14
N GLU A 179 8.00 3.14 -3.40
CA GLU A 179 7.02 3.22 -4.50
C GLU A 179 5.58 3.38 -3.99
N TYR A 180 4.66 3.69 -4.92
CA TYR A 180 3.23 3.57 -4.66
C TYR A 180 2.82 2.10 -4.73
N ASN A 181 2.19 1.62 -3.67
CA ASN A 181 1.60 0.30 -3.62
C ASN A 181 0.20 0.39 -4.25
N ILE A 182 0.09 -0.07 -5.49
CA ILE A 182 -1.11 0.10 -6.31
C ILE A 182 -2.04 -1.09 -6.12
N GLY A 183 -3.31 -0.79 -5.84
CA GLY A 183 -4.40 -1.75 -5.87
C GLY A 183 -5.53 -1.26 -6.76
N GLU A 184 -6.43 -2.16 -7.13
CA GLU A 184 -7.64 -1.85 -7.87
C GLU A 184 -8.82 -2.51 -7.18
N LEU A 185 -9.98 -1.86 -7.20
CA LEU A 185 -11.22 -2.46 -6.73
C LEU A 185 -12.43 -1.87 -7.42
N THR A 186 -13.52 -2.63 -7.39
CA THR A 186 -14.84 -2.18 -7.82
C THR A 186 -15.72 -1.98 -6.59
N LEU A 187 -16.31 -0.79 -6.52
CA LEU A 187 -17.23 -0.41 -5.46
C LEU A 187 -18.59 -1.11 -5.62
N GLN A 188 -19.26 -1.30 -4.49
CA GLN A 188 -20.60 -1.83 -4.35
C GLN A 188 -21.46 -0.82 -3.59
N ARG A 189 -22.72 -0.66 -3.99
CA ARG A 189 -23.70 0.21 -3.33
C ARG A 189 -24.35 -0.48 -2.13
#